data_AF-A0A0R2HUE8-F1
#
_entry.id   AF-A0A0R2HUE8-F1
#
_cell.length_a   1.000
_cell.length_b   1.000
_cell.length_c   1.000
_cell.angle_alpha   90.00
_cell.angle_beta   90.00
_cell.angle_gamma   90.00
#
_symmetry.space_group_name_H-M   'P 1'
#
loop_
_entity.id
_entity.type
_entity.pdbx_description
1 polymer ?
#
loop_
_entity_poly.entity_id
_entity_poly.type
_entity_poly.pdbx_seq_one_letter_code
_entity_poly.pdbx_strand_id
1 'polypeptide(L)'
;MKELIRTLLFFGFVICGISGPFVFIQADVRTLLVFFIVFLSLGFGYVVLYLISEYPVWVGLMIVCVIIGVTFSIEWISMVTDNTSFLSQQTIEMNDYFHQLIPLGIGFIWVMMIAMSHVLWKQLTKSIHHRFRRGICYVVGATMASLSLELLLAPMILNIKRYEWLQGGDFIYGVVSYTVYITWAIVILLLHTFILIFVVLSDNWHRRLEWKSRRQLLLLDLVFSLYALGLGLFAKMYLASFIFIVFNGIFTLVYYLSKKKQKKD
;
A
#
# COMPACT_ATOMS: atom_id res chain seq x y z
N MET A 1 9.17 -23.08 10.71
CA MET A 1 10.06 -21.92 10.42
C MET A 1 9.30 -20.76 9.77
N LYS A 2 8.63 -20.93 8.61
CA LYS A 2 7.88 -19.85 7.92
C LYS A 2 6.81 -19.16 8.80
N GLU A 3 6.00 -19.94 9.51
CA GLU A 3 4.97 -19.42 10.44
C GLU A 3 5.53 -18.60 11.61
N LEU A 4 6.69 -19.00 12.13
CA LEU A 4 7.37 -18.29 13.22
C LEU A 4 7.85 -16.93 12.72
N ILE A 5 8.54 -16.90 11.58
CA ILE A 5 9.03 -15.66 10.95
C ILE A 5 7.85 -14.73 10.63
N ARG A 6 6.77 -15.25 10.02
CA ARG A 6 5.55 -14.48 9.73
C ARG A 6 4.96 -13.85 11.00
N THR A 7 4.91 -14.61 12.09
CA THR A 7 4.38 -14.12 13.37
C THR A 7 5.29 -13.05 13.98
N LEU A 8 6.61 -13.23 13.93
CA LEU A 8 7.58 -12.24 14.41
C LEU A 8 7.50 -10.93 13.62
N LEU A 9 7.42 -11.00 12.29
CA LEU A 9 7.24 -9.83 11.42
C LEU A 9 5.94 -9.10 11.72
N PHE A 10 4.84 -9.84 11.93
CA PHE A 10 3.55 -9.25 12.32
C PHE A 10 3.65 -8.50 13.65
N PHE A 11 4.24 -9.11 14.68
CA PHE A 11 4.40 -8.46 15.98
C PHE A 11 5.31 -7.24 15.90
N GLY A 12 6.45 -7.35 15.19
CA GLY A 12 7.35 -6.23 14.95
C GLY A 12 6.63 -5.08 14.24
N PHE A 13 5.84 -5.38 13.20
CA PHE A 13 5.05 -4.39 12.49
C PHE A 13 4.06 -3.66 13.39
N VAL A 14 3.32 -4.40 14.22
CA VAL A 14 2.32 -3.81 15.13
C VAL A 14 2.99 -2.94 16.20
N ILE A 15 4.09 -3.42 16.80
CA ILE A 15 4.85 -2.66 17.81
C ILE A 15 5.39 -1.37 17.18
N CYS A 16 5.97 -1.45 15.99
CA CYS A 16 6.46 -0.31 15.23
C CYS A 16 5.31 0.65 14.86
N GLY A 17 4.19 0.14 14.35
CA GLY A 17 3.04 0.99 14.02
C GLY A 17 2.44 1.74 15.21
N ILE A 18 2.39 1.11 16.40
CA ILE A 18 1.89 1.74 17.64
C ILE A 18 2.91 2.76 18.20
N SER A 19 4.20 2.48 18.09
CA SER A 19 5.25 3.40 18.58
C SER A 19 5.46 4.61 17.66
N GLY A 20 5.13 4.50 16.38
CA GLY A 20 5.24 5.57 15.38
C GLY A 20 4.64 6.92 15.79
N PRO A 21 3.36 6.98 16.22
CA PRO A 21 2.73 8.15 16.85
C PRO A 21 3.59 8.89 17.88
N PHE A 22 4.29 8.17 18.73
CA PHE A 22 5.15 8.77 19.77
C PHE A 22 6.45 9.33 19.18
N VAL A 23 6.97 8.69 18.13
CA VAL A 23 8.13 9.19 17.36
C VAL A 23 7.77 10.49 16.64
N PHE A 24 6.57 10.62 16.05
CA PHE A 24 6.14 11.86 15.39
C PHE A 24 6.16 13.10 16.29
N ILE A 25 5.99 12.93 17.60
CA ILE A 25 5.89 14.05 18.55
C ILE A 25 7.27 14.57 18.96
N GLN A 26 8.30 13.71 18.96
CA GLN A 26 9.59 14.02 19.60
C GLN A 26 10.78 13.95 18.63
N ALA A 27 10.63 13.28 17.49
CA ALA A 27 11.75 12.93 16.65
C ALA A 27 12.03 13.96 15.55
N ASP A 28 13.29 14.06 15.16
CA ASP A 28 13.68 14.75 13.94
C ASP A 28 13.17 14.00 12.69
N VAL A 29 13.15 14.72 11.57
CA VAL A 29 12.70 14.19 10.27
C VAL A 29 13.46 12.93 9.86
N ARG A 30 14.76 12.87 10.16
CA ARG A 30 15.61 11.73 9.80
C ARG A 30 15.23 10.47 10.58
N THR A 31 15.02 10.57 11.89
CA THR A 31 14.57 9.44 12.71
C THR A 31 13.20 8.96 12.25
N LEU A 32 12.32 9.89 11.87
CA LEU A 32 11.01 9.55 11.34
C LEU A 32 11.10 8.75 10.03
N LEU A 33 12.01 9.12 9.13
CA LEU A 33 12.22 8.38 7.89
C LEU A 33 12.76 6.97 8.16
N VAL A 34 13.79 6.84 9.01
CA VAL A 34 14.37 5.54 9.36
C VAL A 34 13.30 4.63 9.95
N PHE A 35 12.49 5.18 10.86
CA PHE A 35 11.38 4.46 11.46
C PHE A 35 10.36 4.01 10.42
N PHE A 36 10.00 4.87 9.47
CA PHE A 36 9.10 4.53 8.37
C PHE A 36 9.66 3.42 7.48
N ILE A 37 10.95 3.45 7.15
CA ILE A 37 11.60 2.39 6.35
C ILE A 37 11.55 1.04 7.09
N VAL A 38 11.82 1.03 8.40
CA VAL A 38 11.72 -0.18 9.22
C VAL A 38 10.28 -0.69 9.26
N PHE A 39 9.31 0.20 9.50
CA PHE A 39 7.88 -0.11 9.48
C PHE A 39 7.45 -0.76 8.16
N LEU A 40 7.83 -0.16 7.03
CA LEU A 40 7.54 -0.68 5.70
C LEU A 40 8.23 -2.02 5.43
N SER A 41 9.48 -2.18 5.83
CA SER A 41 10.23 -3.42 5.60
C SER A 41 9.60 -4.61 6.34
N LEU A 42 9.15 -4.39 7.59
CA LEU A 42 8.44 -5.40 8.37
C LEU A 42 7.09 -5.76 7.73
N GLY A 43 6.34 -4.74 7.29
CA GLY A 43 5.04 -4.91 6.64
C GLY A 43 5.15 -5.63 5.31
N PHE A 44 6.09 -5.21 4.46
CA PHE A 44 6.44 -5.85 3.19
C PHE A 44 6.78 -7.33 3.39
N GLY A 45 7.72 -7.63 4.30
CA GLY A 45 8.13 -9.00 4.60
C GLY A 45 6.95 -9.87 5.04
N TYR A 46 6.08 -9.34 5.92
CA TYR A 46 4.86 -10.06 6.33
C TYR A 46 3.94 -10.32 5.13
N VAL A 47 3.64 -9.30 4.30
CA VAL A 47 2.70 -9.41 3.17
C VAL A 47 3.21 -10.42 2.14
N VAL A 48 4.50 -10.42 1.83
CA VAL A 48 5.11 -11.41 0.93
C VAL A 48 4.97 -12.82 1.50
N LEU A 49 5.36 -13.04 2.77
CA LEU A 49 5.21 -14.34 3.42
C LEU A 49 3.76 -14.80 3.50
N TYR A 50 2.84 -13.86 3.71
CA TYR A 50 1.41 -14.11 3.69
C TYR A 50 0.97 -14.61 2.30
N LEU A 51 1.30 -13.89 1.23
CA LEU A 51 0.91 -14.25 -0.13
C LEU A 51 1.42 -15.63 -0.54
N ILE A 52 2.69 -15.95 -0.26
CA ILE A 52 3.27 -17.26 -0.62
C ILE A 52 2.76 -18.41 0.26
N SER A 53 2.17 -18.11 1.42
CA SER A 53 1.55 -19.13 2.29
C SER A 53 0.09 -19.37 1.90
N GLU A 54 -0.60 -18.31 1.51
CA GLU A 54 -2.04 -18.33 1.21
C GLU A 54 -2.34 -18.68 -0.25
N TYR A 55 -1.44 -18.37 -1.18
CA TYR A 55 -1.53 -18.75 -2.58
C TYR A 55 -0.50 -19.83 -2.92
N PRO A 56 -0.66 -20.56 -4.03
CA PRO A 56 0.46 -21.30 -4.60
C PRO A 56 1.66 -20.35 -4.76
N VAL A 57 2.86 -20.82 -4.42
CA VAL A 57 4.06 -19.98 -4.32
C VAL A 57 4.27 -19.15 -5.59
N TRP A 58 4.06 -19.74 -6.77
CA TRP A 58 4.19 -19.05 -8.06
C TRP A 58 3.18 -17.91 -8.23
N VAL A 59 1.93 -18.06 -7.76
CA VAL A 59 0.92 -16.99 -7.80
C VAL A 59 1.26 -15.87 -6.84
N GLY A 60 1.61 -16.23 -5.60
CA GLY A 60 2.00 -15.26 -4.58
C GLY A 60 3.22 -14.44 -5.01
N LEU A 61 4.26 -15.10 -5.52
CA LEU A 61 5.45 -14.43 -6.05
C LEU A 61 5.12 -13.60 -7.30
N MET A 62 4.28 -14.09 -8.21
CA MET A 62 3.92 -13.33 -9.41
C MET A 62 3.21 -12.01 -9.05
N ILE A 63 2.29 -12.02 -8.06
CA ILE A 63 1.64 -10.78 -7.60
C ILE A 63 2.70 -9.78 -7.13
N VAL A 64 3.65 -10.22 -6.28
CA VAL A 64 4.73 -9.37 -5.77
C VAL A 64 5.63 -8.86 -6.89
N CYS A 65 6.10 -9.75 -7.77
CA CYS A 65 7.00 -9.42 -8.87
C CYS A 65 6.38 -8.45 -9.88
N VAL A 66 5.08 -8.58 -10.17
CA VAL A 66 4.40 -7.67 -11.09
C VAL A 66 4.24 -6.28 -10.47
N ILE A 67 3.87 -6.20 -9.18
CA ILE A 67 3.76 -4.91 -8.49
C ILE A 67 5.14 -4.24 -8.45
N ILE A 68 6.18 -4.92 -7.99
CA ILE A 68 7.54 -4.37 -7.94
C ILE A 68 8.04 -4.04 -9.35
N GLY A 69 7.88 -4.95 -10.31
CA GLY A 69 8.38 -4.77 -11.67
C GLY A 69 7.78 -3.56 -12.37
N VAL A 70 6.45 -3.38 -12.27
CA VAL A 70 5.77 -2.21 -12.85
C VAL A 70 6.18 -0.93 -12.13
N THR A 71 6.15 -0.91 -10.81
CA THR A 71 6.46 0.31 -10.02
C THR A 71 7.93 0.71 -10.16
N PHE A 72 8.85 -0.25 -10.09
CA PHE A 72 10.26 -0.03 -10.32
C PHE A 72 10.51 0.49 -11.74
N SER A 73 9.90 -0.11 -12.77
CA SER A 73 10.11 0.32 -14.15
C SER A 73 9.61 1.74 -14.39
N ILE A 74 8.42 2.07 -13.88
CA ILE A 74 7.86 3.43 -13.98
C ILE A 74 8.78 4.41 -13.26
N GLU A 75 9.13 4.16 -12.00
CA GLU A 75 10.00 5.05 -11.22
C GLU A 75 11.40 5.18 -11.83
N TRP A 76 11.99 4.10 -12.34
CA TRP A 76 13.30 4.13 -12.98
C TRP A 76 13.28 4.98 -14.26
N ILE A 77 12.32 4.76 -15.16
CA ILE A 77 12.16 5.57 -16.37
C ILE A 77 11.96 7.04 -16.00
N SER A 78 11.15 7.26 -14.96
CA SER A 78 10.76 8.56 -14.44
C SER A 78 11.94 9.35 -13.87
N MET A 79 12.93 8.67 -13.30
CA MET A 79 14.21 9.27 -12.88
C MET A 79 15.16 9.57 -14.05
N VAL A 80 15.00 8.89 -15.19
CA VAL A 80 15.86 9.07 -16.38
C VAL A 80 15.31 10.13 -17.35
N THR A 81 14.00 10.34 -17.40
CA THR A 81 13.34 11.12 -18.46
C THR A 81 12.83 12.51 -18.05
N ASP A 82 13.06 12.96 -16.80
CA ASP A 82 12.70 14.29 -16.24
C ASP A 82 11.23 14.75 -16.38
N ASN A 83 10.37 14.01 -17.10
CA ASN A 83 9.04 14.45 -17.54
C ASN A 83 7.89 13.61 -16.99
N THR A 84 8.17 12.53 -16.27
CA THR A 84 7.15 11.62 -15.74
C THR A 84 7.29 11.37 -14.24
N SER A 85 8.28 11.99 -13.59
CA SER A 85 8.42 11.91 -12.14
C SER A 85 7.63 13.01 -11.48
N PHE A 86 7.16 12.65 -10.31
CA PHE A 86 6.97 13.51 -9.17
C PHE A 86 8.10 14.57 -8.92
N LEU A 87 9.15 14.66 -9.75
CA LEU A 87 10.32 15.54 -9.54
C LEU A 87 10.48 16.48 -10.76
N SER A 88 10.51 17.78 -10.49
CA SER A 88 11.17 18.74 -11.37
C SER A 88 12.67 18.81 -11.02
N GLN A 89 13.48 19.27 -11.97
CA GLN A 89 14.95 19.36 -12.01
C GLN A 89 15.71 19.81 -10.73
N GLN A 90 15.04 20.34 -9.69
CA GLN A 90 15.69 20.91 -8.50
C GLN A 90 16.11 19.89 -7.42
N THR A 91 16.03 18.58 -7.68
CA THR A 91 16.23 17.55 -6.65
C THR A 91 17.44 16.64 -6.88
N ILE A 92 18.27 16.97 -7.88
CA ILE A 92 19.46 16.20 -8.24
C ILE A 92 20.68 16.71 -7.45
N GLU A 93 20.61 16.60 -6.12
CA GLU A 93 21.81 16.62 -5.27
C GLU A 93 21.77 15.43 -4.29
N MET A 94 21.32 14.27 -4.77
CA MET A 94 21.40 13.02 -4.00
C MET A 94 22.68 12.25 -4.35
N ASN A 95 23.33 11.69 -3.32
CA ASN A 95 24.34 10.65 -3.46
C ASN A 95 23.78 9.47 -4.29
N ASP A 96 24.50 9.05 -5.33
CA ASP A 96 24.09 7.99 -6.28
C ASP A 96 23.55 6.72 -5.63
N TYR A 97 24.03 6.39 -4.42
CA TYR A 97 23.56 5.24 -3.64
C TYR A 97 22.09 5.34 -3.20
N PHE A 98 21.64 6.53 -2.78
CA PHE A 98 20.23 6.74 -2.39
C PHE A 98 19.31 6.78 -3.60
N HIS A 99 19.79 7.30 -4.73
CA HIS A 99 19.06 7.31 -6.01
C HIS A 99 18.64 5.89 -6.44
N GLN A 100 19.52 4.89 -6.29
CA GLN A 100 19.22 3.53 -6.72
C GLN A 100 18.23 2.78 -5.82
N LEU A 101 18.10 3.18 -4.55
CA LEU A 101 17.27 2.48 -3.56
C LEU A 101 15.82 3.00 -3.47
N ILE A 102 15.56 4.21 -3.95
CA ILE A 102 14.23 4.83 -3.94
C ILE A 102 13.18 3.99 -4.69
N PRO A 103 13.41 3.54 -5.94
CA PRO A 103 12.44 2.73 -6.68
C PRO A 103 12.06 1.44 -5.94
N LEU A 104 13.03 0.81 -5.26
CA LEU A 104 12.80 -0.41 -4.49
C LEU A 104 11.92 -0.14 -3.25
N GLY A 105 12.20 0.94 -2.51
CA GLY A 105 11.39 1.36 -1.36
C GLY A 105 9.95 1.68 -1.74
N ILE A 106 9.74 2.35 -2.88
CA ILE A 106 8.40 2.62 -3.43
C ILE A 106 7.70 1.32 -3.79
N GLY A 107 8.43 0.38 -4.40
CA GLY A 107 7.91 -0.97 -4.67
C GLY A 107 7.40 -1.67 -3.40
N PHE A 108 8.04 -1.50 -2.25
CA PHE A 108 7.59 -2.09 -0.99
C PHE A 108 6.26 -1.50 -0.52
N ILE A 109 6.12 -0.17 -0.57
CA ILE A 109 4.88 0.54 -0.24
C ILE A 109 3.74 0.02 -1.12
N TRP A 110 4.01 -0.09 -2.42
CA TRP A 110 3.03 -0.54 -3.39
C TRP A 110 2.64 -2.00 -3.20
N VAL A 111 3.58 -2.89 -2.88
CA VAL A 111 3.25 -4.29 -2.56
C VAL A 111 2.32 -4.34 -1.35
N MET A 112 2.62 -3.59 -0.28
CA MET A 112 1.71 -3.52 0.87
C MET A 112 0.32 -3.03 0.46
N MET A 113 0.23 -1.87 -0.18
CA MET A 113 -1.02 -1.23 -0.55
C MET A 113 -1.87 -2.10 -1.49
N ILE A 114 -1.30 -2.52 -2.63
CA ILE A 114 -2.00 -3.28 -3.67
C ILE A 114 -2.33 -4.70 -3.19
N ALA A 115 -1.39 -5.41 -2.57
CA ALA A 115 -1.64 -6.79 -2.15
C ALA A 115 -2.67 -6.86 -1.02
N MET A 116 -2.62 -5.96 -0.04
CA MET A 116 -3.64 -5.92 1.03
C MET A 116 -5.02 -5.59 0.46
N SER A 117 -5.10 -4.56 -0.38
CA SER A 117 -6.35 -4.18 -1.06
C SER A 117 -6.93 -5.35 -1.85
N HIS A 118 -6.08 -6.04 -2.62
CA HIS A 118 -6.46 -7.27 -3.33
C HIS A 118 -7.05 -8.32 -2.39
N VAL A 119 -6.33 -8.70 -1.34
CA VAL A 119 -6.74 -9.78 -0.44
C VAL A 119 -8.06 -9.45 0.26
N LEU A 120 -8.21 -8.21 0.73
CA LEU A 120 -9.42 -7.76 1.42
C LEU A 120 -10.64 -7.70 0.48
N TRP A 121 -10.50 -7.06 -0.68
CA TRP A 121 -11.60 -6.91 -1.63
C TRP A 121 -11.99 -8.22 -2.30
N LYS A 122 -11.06 -9.15 -2.47
CA LYS A 122 -11.38 -10.53 -2.89
C LYS A 122 -12.34 -11.19 -1.90
N GLN A 123 -12.11 -11.05 -0.59
CA GLN A 123 -13.00 -11.63 0.41
C GLN A 123 -14.37 -10.96 0.45
N LEU A 124 -14.41 -9.63 0.28
CA LEU A 124 -15.65 -8.86 0.26
C LEU A 124 -16.56 -9.23 -0.90
N THR A 125 -15.96 -9.35 -2.08
CA THR A 125 -16.71 -9.58 -3.32
C THR A 125 -17.05 -11.06 -3.53
N LYS A 126 -16.53 -11.96 -2.69
CA LYS A 126 -16.84 -13.39 -2.75
C LYS A 126 -18.32 -13.71 -2.60
N SER A 127 -19.08 -12.89 -1.85
CA SER A 127 -20.54 -13.05 -1.70
C SER A 127 -21.35 -12.63 -2.92
N ILE A 128 -20.72 -12.08 -3.96
CA ILE A 128 -21.38 -11.68 -5.21
C ILE A 128 -21.38 -12.87 -6.16
N HIS A 129 -22.57 -13.44 -6.43
CA HIS A 129 -22.70 -14.62 -7.31
C HIS A 129 -22.36 -14.33 -8.78
N HIS A 130 -22.74 -13.15 -9.30
CA HIS A 130 -22.55 -12.82 -10.71
C HIS A 130 -21.09 -12.48 -11.01
N ARG A 131 -20.41 -13.35 -11.79
CA ARG A 131 -18.95 -13.28 -12.05
C ARG A 131 -18.48 -11.90 -12.53
N PHE A 132 -19.19 -11.31 -13.49
CA PHE A 132 -18.82 -9.99 -14.04
C PHE A 132 -19.00 -8.85 -13.03
N ARG A 133 -20.09 -8.87 -12.25
CA ARG A 133 -20.34 -7.84 -11.22
C ARG A 133 -19.32 -7.96 -10.09
N ARG A 134 -18.99 -9.20 -9.70
CA ARG A 134 -17.94 -9.50 -8.75
C ARG A 134 -16.60 -8.94 -9.20
N GLY A 135 -16.22 -9.16 -10.46
CA GLY A 135 -14.99 -8.64 -11.05
C GLY A 135 -14.94 -7.11 -11.00
N ILE A 136 -16.00 -6.43 -11.47
CA ILE A 136 -16.08 -4.96 -11.43
C ILE A 136 -16.00 -4.43 -10.00
N CYS A 137 -16.83 -4.95 -9.09
CA CYS A 137 -16.82 -4.51 -7.69
C CYS A 137 -15.45 -4.73 -7.05
N TYR A 138 -14.76 -5.81 -7.39
CA TYR A 138 -13.41 -6.08 -6.89
C TYR A 138 -12.42 -5.07 -7.44
N VAL A 139 -12.36 -4.88 -8.76
CA VAL A 139 -11.36 -3.99 -9.39
C VAL A 139 -11.57 -2.56 -8.90
N VAL A 140 -12.80 -2.05 -8.98
CA VAL A 140 -13.12 -0.68 -8.55
C VAL A 140 -12.84 -0.51 -7.06
N GLY A 141 -13.31 -1.43 -6.23
CA GLY A 141 -13.14 -1.34 -4.79
C GLY A 141 -11.67 -1.39 -4.35
N ALA A 142 -10.91 -2.37 -4.84
CA ALA A 142 -9.51 -2.53 -4.51
C ALA A 142 -8.67 -1.34 -5.00
N THR A 143 -9.01 -0.82 -6.19
CA THR A 143 -8.38 0.40 -6.74
C THR A 143 -8.65 1.61 -5.87
N MET A 144 -9.89 1.85 -5.45
CA MET A 144 -10.23 2.99 -4.60
C MET A 144 -9.57 2.90 -3.22
N ALA A 145 -9.52 1.69 -2.63
CA ALA A 145 -8.83 1.48 -1.36
C ALA A 145 -7.33 1.79 -1.46
N SER A 146 -6.65 1.27 -2.48
CA SER A 146 -5.26 1.60 -2.74
C SER A 146 -5.06 3.09 -3.04
N LEU A 147 -5.87 3.68 -3.91
CA LEU A 147 -5.76 5.10 -4.25
C LEU A 147 -5.92 6.01 -3.03
N SER A 148 -6.78 5.64 -2.08
CA SER A 148 -6.95 6.41 -0.85
C SER A 148 -5.68 6.41 0.02
N LEU A 149 -4.95 5.29 0.08
CA LEU A 149 -3.65 5.20 0.75
C LEU A 149 -2.57 5.96 -0.01
N GLU A 150 -2.55 5.84 -1.34
CA GLU A 150 -1.60 6.55 -2.21
C GLU A 150 -1.75 8.07 -2.04
N LEU A 151 -2.99 8.58 -1.96
CA LEU A 151 -3.25 10.00 -1.73
C LEU A 151 -2.65 10.51 -0.41
N LEU A 152 -2.53 9.67 0.62
CA LEU A 152 -1.91 10.04 1.89
C LEU A 152 -0.39 9.92 1.85
N LEU A 153 0.12 8.90 1.16
CA LEU A 153 1.55 8.56 1.15
C LEU A 153 2.33 9.32 0.08
N ALA A 154 1.70 9.79 -1.00
CA ALA A 154 2.40 10.42 -2.13
C ALA A 154 3.23 11.65 -1.72
N PRO A 155 2.74 12.58 -0.86
CA PRO A 155 3.59 13.69 -0.42
C PRO A 155 4.74 13.25 0.48
N MET A 156 4.58 12.16 1.21
CA MET A 156 5.67 11.58 1.99
C MET A 156 6.75 11.00 1.07
N ILE A 157 6.35 10.22 0.05
CA ILE A 157 7.25 9.70 -0.98
C ILE A 157 7.98 10.84 -1.70
N LEU A 158 7.29 11.94 -2.00
CA LEU A 158 7.89 13.15 -2.56
C LEU A 158 8.98 13.73 -1.66
N ASN A 159 8.69 13.92 -0.38
CA ASN A 159 9.65 14.48 0.55
C ASN A 159 10.84 13.54 0.76
N ILE A 160 10.66 12.21 0.72
CA ILE A 160 11.79 11.24 0.68
C ILE A 160 12.70 11.50 -0.51
N LYS A 161 12.12 11.76 -1.69
CA LYS A 161 12.87 12.03 -2.92
C LYS A 161 13.66 13.33 -2.84
N ARG A 162 13.34 14.24 -1.90
CA ARG A 162 14.05 15.52 -1.68
C ARG A 162 15.09 15.36 -0.58
N TYR A 163 16.36 15.28 -0.95
CA TYR A 163 17.45 15.19 0.01
C TYR A 163 17.53 16.36 0.99
N GLU A 164 17.12 17.57 0.58
CA GLU A 164 17.04 18.75 1.46
C GLU A 164 16.13 18.52 2.68
N TRP A 165 15.02 17.78 2.50
CA TRP A 165 14.14 17.42 3.61
C TRP A 165 14.85 16.52 4.63
N LEU A 166 15.71 15.62 4.14
CA LEU A 166 16.55 14.77 4.99
C LEU A 166 17.63 15.54 5.77
N GLN A 167 17.99 16.74 5.32
CA GLN A 167 18.92 17.64 6.00
C GLN A 167 18.23 18.64 6.94
N GLY A 168 16.93 18.46 7.20
CA GLY A 168 16.16 19.33 8.10
C GLY A 168 15.44 20.48 7.39
N GLY A 169 15.36 20.46 6.06
CA GLY A 169 14.50 21.37 5.30
C GLY A 169 13.01 21.17 5.63
N ASP A 170 12.20 22.19 5.35
CA ASP A 170 10.76 22.14 5.60
C ASP A 170 10.10 21.01 4.81
N PHE A 171 9.14 20.32 5.43
CA PHE A 171 8.26 19.39 4.71
C PHE A 171 7.39 20.19 3.75
N ILE A 172 7.43 19.86 2.45
CA ILE A 172 6.67 20.62 1.45
C ILE A 172 5.35 19.92 1.15
N TYR A 173 4.27 20.66 1.35
CA TYR A 173 2.90 20.23 1.15
C TYR A 173 2.38 20.61 -0.24
N GLY A 174 1.55 19.75 -0.84
CA GLY A 174 0.71 20.13 -1.99
C GLY A 174 1.37 20.20 -3.37
N VAL A 175 2.57 19.66 -3.54
CA VAL A 175 3.33 19.75 -4.83
C VAL A 175 2.84 18.74 -5.88
N VAL A 176 2.01 17.77 -5.51
CA VAL A 176 1.57 16.72 -6.44
C VAL A 176 0.49 17.25 -7.38
N SER A 177 0.80 17.32 -8.67
CA SER A 177 -0.18 17.63 -9.72
C SER A 177 -1.29 16.56 -9.80
N TYR A 178 -2.53 16.98 -10.05
CA TYR A 178 -3.66 16.08 -10.30
C TYR A 178 -3.39 15.07 -11.42
N THR A 179 -2.61 15.44 -12.44
CA THR A 179 -2.21 14.54 -13.52
C THR A 179 -1.43 13.33 -13.00
N VAL A 180 -0.56 13.54 -12.00
CA VAL A 180 0.22 12.46 -11.38
C VAL A 180 -0.70 11.48 -10.66
N TYR A 181 -1.68 11.98 -9.89
CA TYR A 181 -2.66 11.13 -9.23
C TYR A 181 -3.52 10.33 -10.21
N ILE A 182 -3.96 10.94 -11.31
CA ILE A 182 -4.74 10.24 -12.34
C ILE A 182 -3.90 9.14 -13.00
N THR A 183 -2.65 9.43 -13.36
CA THR A 183 -1.73 8.44 -13.95
C THR A 183 -1.56 7.24 -13.01
N TRP A 184 -1.27 7.49 -11.73
CA TRP A 184 -1.12 6.40 -10.77
C TRP A 184 -2.42 5.68 -10.47
N ALA A 185 -3.57 6.35 -10.47
CA ALA A 185 -4.88 5.70 -10.35
C ALA A 185 -5.11 4.70 -11.50
N ILE A 186 -4.73 5.05 -12.73
CA ILE A 186 -4.79 4.14 -13.88
C ILE A 186 -3.85 2.94 -13.69
N VAL A 187 -2.62 3.16 -13.21
CA VAL A 187 -1.68 2.07 -12.92
C VAL A 187 -2.23 1.13 -11.85
N ILE A 188 -2.78 1.66 -10.75
CA ILE A 188 -3.42 0.89 -9.69
C ILE A 188 -4.59 0.07 -10.24
N LEU A 189 -5.43 0.67 -11.10
CA LEU A 189 -6.56 0.00 -11.75
C LEU A 189 -6.10 -1.17 -12.63
N LEU A 190 -5.07 -0.94 -13.44
CA LEU A 190 -4.49 -1.96 -14.33
C LEU A 190 -3.87 -3.11 -13.53
N LEU A 191 -3.13 -2.80 -12.46
CA LEU A 191 -2.56 -3.83 -11.57
C LEU A 191 -3.64 -4.68 -10.93
N HIS A 192 -4.71 -4.09 -10.39
CA HIS A 192 -5.81 -4.88 -9.83
C HIS A 192 -6.54 -5.71 -10.87
N THR A 193 -6.71 -5.18 -12.09
CA THR A 193 -7.31 -5.91 -13.22
C THR A 193 -6.43 -7.10 -13.61
N PHE A 194 -5.12 -6.89 -13.70
CA PHE A 194 -4.16 -7.95 -13.99
C PHE A 194 -4.18 -9.04 -12.92
N ILE A 195 -4.15 -8.65 -11.63
CA ILE A 195 -4.26 -9.58 -10.50
C ILE A 195 -5.59 -10.36 -10.55
N LEU A 196 -6.72 -9.71 -10.87
CA LEU A 196 -8.00 -10.38 -11.05
C LEU A 196 -7.91 -11.48 -12.11
N ILE A 197 -7.46 -11.12 -13.31
CA ILE A 197 -7.36 -12.03 -14.45
C ILE A 197 -6.50 -13.23 -14.05
N PHE A 198 -5.33 -12.99 -13.48
CA PHE A 198 -4.41 -14.05 -13.13
C PHE A 198 -4.89 -14.97 -12.00
N VAL A 199 -5.49 -14.41 -10.95
CA VAL A 199 -6.04 -15.21 -9.84
C VAL A 199 -7.26 -16.02 -10.28
N VAL A 200 -8.04 -15.53 -11.26
CA VAL A 200 -9.13 -16.28 -11.87
C VAL A 200 -8.60 -17.40 -12.78
N LEU A 201 -7.62 -17.12 -13.63
CA LEU A 201 -7.02 -18.12 -14.53
C LEU A 201 -6.30 -19.24 -13.77
N SER A 202 -5.73 -18.93 -12.61
CA SER A 202 -5.08 -19.92 -11.73
C SER A 202 -6.06 -20.69 -10.83
N ASP A 203 -7.38 -20.49 -10.97
CA ASP A 203 -8.45 -21.04 -10.14
C ASP A 203 -8.31 -20.79 -8.61
N ASN A 204 -7.53 -19.78 -8.23
CA ASN A 204 -7.30 -19.44 -6.83
C ASN A 204 -8.32 -18.42 -6.27
N TRP A 205 -9.27 -17.97 -7.09
CA TRP A 205 -10.26 -16.99 -6.69
C TRP A 205 -11.14 -17.45 -5.51
N HIS A 206 -11.53 -18.73 -5.50
CA HIS A 206 -12.48 -19.26 -4.52
C HIS A 206 -11.81 -19.75 -3.23
N ARG A 207 -10.48 -19.68 -3.14
CA ARG A 207 -9.73 -20.04 -1.93
C ARG A 207 -10.16 -19.17 -0.74
N ARG A 208 -10.47 -19.82 0.39
CA ARG A 208 -10.85 -19.15 1.65
C ARG A 208 -9.60 -18.87 2.45
N LEU A 209 -9.51 -17.66 3.00
CA LEU A 209 -8.44 -17.31 3.94
C LEU A 209 -8.59 -18.08 5.24
N GLU A 210 -7.48 -18.53 5.79
CA GLU A 210 -7.46 -19.02 7.16
C GLU A 210 -7.88 -17.91 8.13
N TRP A 211 -8.66 -18.28 9.15
CA TRP A 211 -9.24 -17.32 10.09
C TRP A 211 -8.20 -16.49 10.84
N LYS A 212 -7.11 -17.12 11.26
CA LYS A 212 -5.99 -16.46 11.95
C LYS A 212 -5.30 -15.45 11.03
N SER A 213 -4.97 -15.87 9.83
CA SER A 213 -4.31 -15.07 8.78
C SER A 213 -5.18 -13.87 8.38
N ARG A 214 -6.50 -14.06 8.28
CA ARG A 214 -7.46 -12.96 8.02
C ARG A 214 -7.45 -11.89 9.11
N ARG A 215 -7.42 -12.27 10.39
CA ARG A 215 -7.39 -11.30 11.51
C ARG A 215 -6.08 -10.52 11.52
N GLN A 216 -4.95 -11.19 11.30
CA GLN A 216 -3.64 -10.53 11.23
C GLN A 216 -3.58 -9.55 10.06
N LEU A 217 -4.09 -9.91 8.88
CA LEU A 217 -4.11 -9.01 7.73
C LEU A 217 -5.00 -7.77 7.96
N LEU A 218 -6.18 -7.93 8.58
CA LEU A 218 -7.04 -6.80 8.95
C LEU A 218 -6.39 -5.87 9.97
N LEU A 219 -5.68 -6.42 10.96
CA LEU A 219 -4.94 -5.62 11.94
C LEU A 219 -3.77 -4.87 11.28
N LEU A 220 -3.07 -5.53 10.35
CA LEU A 220 -1.98 -4.92 9.63
C LEU A 220 -2.47 -3.78 8.73
N ASP A 221 -3.56 -4.00 8.00
CA ASP A 221 -4.23 -2.97 7.19
C ASP A 221 -4.71 -1.80 8.05
N LEU A 222 -5.30 -2.07 9.23
CA LEU A 222 -5.72 -1.03 10.17
C LEU A 222 -4.54 -0.22 10.69
N VAL A 223 -3.47 -0.87 11.15
CA VAL A 223 -2.27 -0.19 11.68
C VAL A 223 -1.59 0.63 10.58
N PHE A 224 -1.46 0.07 9.36
CA PHE A 224 -0.92 0.79 8.20
C PHE A 224 -1.78 2.01 7.84
N SER A 225 -3.09 1.83 7.78
CA SER A 225 -4.08 2.87 7.51
C SER A 225 -4.05 4.00 8.53
N LEU A 226 -4.00 3.67 9.82
CA LEU A 226 -3.91 4.66 10.90
C LEU A 226 -2.58 5.40 10.87
N TYR A 227 -1.48 4.71 10.57
CA TYR A 227 -0.18 5.34 10.40
C TYR A 227 -0.16 6.30 9.21
N ALA A 228 -0.69 5.89 8.06
CA ALA A 228 -0.82 6.73 6.87
C ALA A 228 -1.74 7.94 7.11
N LEU A 229 -2.85 7.74 7.84
CA LEU A 229 -3.74 8.83 8.24
C LEU A 229 -3.06 9.80 9.22
N GLY A 230 -2.34 9.28 10.21
CA GLY A 230 -1.55 10.08 11.14
C GLY A 230 -0.51 10.94 10.41
N LEU A 231 0.20 10.33 9.44
CA LEU A 231 1.09 11.05 8.52
C LEU A 231 0.36 12.13 7.74
N GLY A 232 -0.78 11.82 7.11
CA GLY A 232 -1.56 12.77 6.33
C GLY A 232 -2.06 13.96 7.16
N LEU A 233 -2.48 13.71 8.41
CA LEU A 233 -2.92 14.75 9.33
C LEU A 233 -1.76 15.60 9.83
N PHE A 234 -0.63 14.98 10.20
CA PHE A 234 0.61 15.68 10.55
C PHE A 234 1.05 16.56 9.39
N ALA A 235 0.89 16.05 8.17
CA ALA A 235 1.18 16.75 6.93
C ALA A 235 0.09 17.76 6.51
N LYS A 236 -0.88 18.08 7.37
CA LYS A 236 -1.99 19.03 7.08
C LYS A 236 -2.78 18.71 5.81
N MET A 237 -2.76 17.45 5.36
CA MET A 237 -3.46 16.98 4.17
C MET A 237 -4.92 16.67 4.50
N TYR A 238 -5.66 17.67 4.99
CA TYR A 238 -7.00 17.47 5.53
C TYR A 238 -7.98 16.94 4.49
N LEU A 239 -7.91 17.40 3.24
CA LEU A 239 -8.77 16.91 2.17
C LEU A 239 -8.49 15.42 1.83
N ALA A 240 -7.22 15.05 1.67
CA ALA A 240 -6.84 13.66 1.42
C ALA A 240 -7.22 12.75 2.60
N SER A 241 -7.00 13.23 3.83
CA SER A 241 -7.41 12.55 5.07
C SER A 241 -8.92 12.38 5.15
N PHE A 242 -9.70 13.40 4.78
CA PHE A 242 -11.16 13.32 4.72
C PHE A 242 -11.63 12.29 3.68
N ILE A 243 -11.08 12.35 2.45
CA ILE A 243 -11.38 11.38 1.39
C ILE A 243 -11.06 9.96 1.87
N PHE A 244 -9.89 9.76 2.49
CA PHE A 244 -9.48 8.48 3.04
C PHE A 244 -10.46 7.96 4.10
N ILE A 245 -10.86 8.80 5.06
CA ILE A 245 -11.82 8.44 6.12
C ILE A 245 -13.17 8.05 5.51
N VAL A 246 -13.67 8.81 4.53
CA VAL A 246 -14.93 8.51 3.86
C VAL A 246 -14.86 7.17 3.13
N PHE A 247 -13.82 6.93 2.33
CA PHE A 247 -13.67 5.67 1.60
C PHE A 247 -13.49 4.47 2.53
N ASN A 248 -12.63 4.57 3.55
CA ASN A 248 -12.43 3.50 4.52
C ASN A 248 -13.67 3.26 5.41
N GLY A 249 -14.42 4.32 5.71
CA GLY A 249 -15.72 4.22 6.39
C GLY A 249 -16.74 3.45 5.56
N ILE A 250 -16.88 3.78 4.27
CA ILE A 250 -17.73 3.05 3.33
C ILE A 250 -17.27 1.59 3.20
N PHE A 251 -15.98 1.35 3.06
CA PHE A 251 -15.40 0.01 2.99
C PHE A 251 -15.75 -0.82 4.23
N THR A 252 -15.58 -0.25 5.42
CA THR A 252 -15.88 -0.92 6.70
C THR A 252 -17.36 -1.23 6.83
N LEU A 253 -18.23 -0.30 6.40
CA LEU A 253 -19.68 -0.50 6.36
C LEU A 253 -20.05 -1.66 5.43
N VAL A 254 -19.53 -1.67 4.20
CA VAL A 254 -19.76 -2.75 3.22
C VAL A 254 -19.26 -4.09 3.75
N TYR A 255 -18.11 -4.11 4.43
CA TYR A 255 -17.58 -5.30 5.08
C TYR A 255 -18.51 -5.85 6.17
N TYR A 256 -19.03 -4.98 7.03
CA TYR A 256 -19.96 -5.38 8.08
C TYR A 256 -21.27 -5.94 7.50
N LEU A 257 -21.81 -5.28 6.48
CA LEU A 257 -23.02 -5.73 5.78
C LEU A 257 -22.80 -7.08 5.08
N SER A 258 -21.65 -7.28 4.44
CA SER A 258 -21.28 -8.56 3.80
C SER A 258 -21.20 -9.71 4.82
N LYS A 259 -20.62 -9.46 5.99
CA LYS A 259 -20.54 -10.47 7.07
C LYS A 259 -21.91 -10.86 7.62
N LYS A 260 -22.85 -9.91 7.74
CA LYS A 260 -24.23 -10.19 8.20
C LYS A 260 -24.96 -11.11 7.23
N LYS A 261 -24.69 -10.99 5.93
CA LYS A 261 -25.26 -11.86 4.90
C LYS A 261 -24.69 -13.28 4.97
N GLN A 262 -23.37 -13.42 5.12
CA GLN A 262 -22.70 -14.72 5.26
C GLN A 262 -23.07 -15.53 6.52
N LYS A 263 -23.71 -14.91 7.53
CA LYS A 263 -24.22 -15.61 8.73
C LYS A 263 -25.65 -16.10 8.58
N LYS A 264 -26.38 -15.65 7.56
CA LYS A 264 -27.78 -16.01 7.32
C LYS A 264 -27.94 -17.15 6.29
N ASP A 265 -26.88 -17.42 5.54
CA ASP A 265 -26.74 -18.56 4.63
C ASP A 265 -25.91 -19.66 5.30
#